data_AF-A0A1J8QGW4-F1
#
_entry.id   AF-A0A1J8QGW4-F1
#
_cell.length_a   1.000
_cell.length_b   1.000
_cell.length_c   1.000
_cell.angle_alpha   90.00
_cell.angle_beta   90.00
_cell.angle_gamma   90.00
#
_symmetry.space_group_name_H-M   'P 1'
#
loop_
_entity.id
_entity.type
_entity.pdbx_description
1 polymer ?
#
loop_
_entity_poly.entity_id
_entity_poly.type
_entity_poly.pdbx_seq_one_letter_code
_entity_poly.pdbx_strand_id
1 'polypeptide(L)'
;MVASKAAQQLTHIASSWPVDPFRPNIQLKNFLKSLSAHPKLTSQAVQAAQLLRDNAIQKKYALSTKTLQPESMPKHYERLVEGYERSARGAGRSWWKIFFGVWK
;
A
#
# COMPACT_ATOMS: atom_id res chain seq x y z
N MET A 1 -14.74 -26.80 13.28
CA MET A 1 -13.31 -26.90 12.96
C MET A 1 -12.60 -25.75 13.63
N VAL A 2 -11.61 -26.00 14.49
CA VAL A 2 -10.82 -24.94 15.14
C VAL A 2 -9.96 -24.27 14.08
N ALA A 3 -10.04 -22.95 13.94
CA ALA A 3 -9.23 -22.20 12.99
C ALA A 3 -7.74 -22.39 13.32
N SER A 4 -6.92 -22.70 12.32
CA SER A 4 -5.47 -22.83 12.53
C SER A 4 -4.87 -21.50 13.02
N LYS A 5 -3.83 -21.57 13.83
CA LYS A 5 -3.12 -20.37 14.33
C LYS A 5 -2.69 -19.44 13.19
N ALA A 6 -2.25 -20.00 12.07
CA ALA A 6 -1.88 -19.26 10.86
C ALA A 6 -3.08 -18.51 10.24
N ALA A 7 -4.26 -19.14 10.20
CA ALA A 7 -5.48 -18.51 9.72
C ALA A 7 -5.87 -17.32 10.60
N GLN A 8 -5.86 -17.49 11.93
CA GLN A 8 -6.16 -16.43 12.89
C GLN A 8 -5.20 -15.23 12.74
N GLN A 9 -3.90 -15.49 12.61
CA GLN A 9 -2.90 -14.44 12.37
C GLN A 9 -3.17 -13.69 11.07
N LEU A 10 -3.47 -14.40 9.98
CA LEU A 10 -3.76 -13.76 8.69
C LEU A 10 -5.06 -12.95 8.72
N THR A 11 -6.09 -13.43 9.42
CA THR A 11 -7.32 -12.65 9.65
C THR A 11 -7.04 -11.37 10.42
N HIS A 12 -6.18 -11.42 11.44
CA HIS A 12 -5.77 -10.22 12.18
C HIS A 12 -5.04 -9.22 11.27
N ILE A 13 -4.05 -9.69 10.50
CA ILE A 13 -3.34 -8.87 9.51
C ILE A 13 -4.33 -8.22 8.53
N ALA A 14 -5.26 -9.00 7.98
CA ALA A 14 -6.28 -8.52 7.06
C ALA A 14 -7.15 -7.41 7.67
N SER A 15 -7.60 -7.57 8.93
CA SER A 15 -8.45 -6.58 9.60
C SER A 15 -7.77 -5.22 9.78
N SER A 16 -6.45 -5.27 9.98
CA SER A 16 -5.62 -4.10 10.24
C SER A 16 -5.08 -3.42 8.98
N TRP A 17 -5.39 -3.96 7.79
CA TRP A 17 -4.90 -3.45 6.52
C TRP A 17 -5.68 -2.20 6.08
N PRO A 18 -5.01 -1.15 5.55
CA PRO A 18 -5.68 0.06 5.09
C PRO A 18 -6.64 -0.19 3.93
N VAL A 19 -7.64 0.68 3.80
CA VAL A 19 -8.60 0.68 2.69
C VAL A 19 -8.03 1.46 1.53
N ASP A 20 -8.12 0.91 0.32
CA ASP A 20 -7.79 1.65 -0.91
C ASP A 20 -9.01 2.51 -1.33
N PRO A 21 -8.95 3.85 -1.25
CA PRO A 21 -10.06 4.72 -1.62
C PRO A 21 -10.34 4.73 -3.12
N PHE A 22 -9.35 4.41 -3.97
CA PHE A 22 -9.49 4.45 -5.43
C PHE A 22 -10.04 3.15 -6.01
N ARG A 23 -9.91 2.05 -5.28
CA ARG A 23 -10.39 0.72 -5.71
C ARG A 23 -11.27 0.10 -4.63
N PRO A 24 -12.43 0.70 -4.30
CA PRO A 24 -13.32 0.18 -3.25
C PRO A 24 -13.74 -1.28 -3.49
N ASN A 25 -13.83 -1.70 -4.74
CA ASN A 25 -14.23 -3.06 -5.14
C ASN A 25 -13.09 -4.09 -5.04
N ILE A 26 -11.83 -3.67 -5.01
CA ILE A 26 -10.66 -4.56 -5.04
C ILE A 26 -9.77 -4.22 -3.84
N GLN A 27 -10.06 -4.85 -2.71
CA GLN A 27 -9.39 -4.57 -1.44
C GLN A 27 -8.50 -5.73 -1.02
N LEU A 28 -7.22 -5.45 -0.75
CA LEU A 28 -6.27 -6.49 -0.33
C LEU A 28 -6.70 -7.16 0.99
N LYS A 29 -7.30 -6.41 1.93
CA LYS A 29 -7.87 -7.00 3.16
C LYS A 29 -8.89 -8.11 2.89
N ASN A 30 -9.71 -7.96 1.86
CA ASN A 30 -10.73 -8.96 1.53
C ASN A 30 -10.08 -10.23 0.98
N PHE A 31 -9.06 -10.06 0.14
CA PHE A 31 -8.23 -11.16 -0.34
C PHE A 31 -7.49 -11.88 0.80
N LEU A 32 -6.85 -11.15 1.72
CA LEU A 32 -6.16 -11.77 2.86
C LEU A 32 -7.15 -12.50 3.77
N LYS A 33 -8.36 -11.95 3.95
CA LYS A 33 -9.44 -12.60 4.70
C LYS A 33 -9.89 -13.90 4.02
N SER A 34 -10.11 -13.92 2.72
CA SER A 34 -10.48 -15.16 2.01
C SER A 34 -9.34 -16.18 2.01
N LEU A 35 -8.09 -15.73 1.84
CA LEU A 35 -6.90 -16.57 1.91
C LEU A 35 -6.74 -17.24 3.29
N SER A 36 -7.17 -16.57 4.38
CA SER A 36 -7.13 -17.15 5.73
C SER A 36 -8.03 -18.38 5.89
N ALA A 37 -9.08 -18.51 5.08
CA ALA A 37 -9.96 -19.68 5.06
C ALA A 37 -9.48 -20.78 4.10
N HIS A 38 -8.42 -20.54 3.33
CA HIS A 38 -7.97 -21.48 2.30
C HIS A 38 -7.29 -22.72 2.92
N PRO A 39 -7.63 -23.94 2.49
CA PRO A 39 -7.12 -25.18 3.10
C PRO A 39 -5.60 -25.38 2.95
N LYS A 40 -4.98 -24.74 1.95
CA LYS A 40 -3.53 -24.81 1.68
C LYS A 40 -2.78 -23.55 2.12
N LEU A 41 -3.23 -22.90 3.20
CA LEU A 41 -2.53 -21.72 3.73
C LEU A 41 -1.13 -22.11 4.22
N THR A 42 -0.10 -21.45 3.70
CA THR A 42 1.29 -21.67 4.11
C THR A 42 1.72 -20.65 5.17
N SER A 43 2.61 -21.06 6.08
CA SER A 43 3.21 -20.15 7.06
C SER A 43 4.02 -19.01 6.40
N GLN A 44 4.65 -19.30 5.27
CA GLN A 44 5.38 -18.32 4.46
C GLN A 44 4.48 -17.20 3.94
N ALA A 45 3.24 -17.51 3.53
CA ALA A 45 2.30 -16.49 3.07
C ALA A 45 1.88 -15.56 4.21
N VAL A 46 1.66 -16.10 5.41
CA VAL A 46 1.35 -15.29 6.61
C VAL A 46 2.53 -14.40 6.98
N GLN A 47 3.75 -14.93 6.94
CA GLN A 47 4.97 -14.16 7.19
C GLN A 47 5.18 -13.05 6.15
N ALA A 48 4.96 -13.33 4.87
CA ALA A 48 5.06 -12.33 3.81
C ALA A 48 4.04 -11.20 4.01
N ALA A 49 2.79 -11.53 4.36
CA ALA A 49 1.77 -10.53 4.66
C ALA A 49 2.16 -9.65 5.86
N GLN A 50 2.74 -10.24 6.90
CA GLN A 50 3.25 -9.50 8.07
C GLN A 50 4.40 -8.55 7.67
N LEU A 51 5.37 -9.03 6.89
CA LEU A 51 6.51 -8.21 6.43
C LEU A 51 6.08 -7.02 5.58
N LEU A 52 5.07 -7.21 4.73
CA LEU A 52 4.47 -6.14 3.95
C LEU A 52 3.75 -5.12 4.85
N ARG A 53 2.97 -5.58 5.82
CA ARG A 53 2.27 -4.72 6.78
C ARG A 53 3.22 -3.84 7.58
N ASP A 54 4.31 -4.43 8.10
CA ASP A 54 5.27 -3.73 8.96
C ASP A 54 6.26 -2.86 8.17
N ASN A 55 6.10 -2.85 6.84
CA ASN A 55 6.97 -2.20 5.89
C ASN A 55 8.44 -2.60 6.08
N ALA A 56 8.67 -3.86 6.46
CA ALA A 56 9.99 -4.36 6.85
C ALA A 56 10.94 -4.49 5.65
N ILE A 57 10.39 -4.77 4.46
CA ILE A 57 11.17 -4.91 3.22
C ILE A 57 11.77 -3.56 2.79
N GLN A 58 10.99 -2.47 2.88
CA GLN A 58 11.52 -1.14 2.58
C GLN A 58 12.64 -0.74 3.54
N LYS A 59 12.53 -1.11 4.82
CA LYS A 59 13.57 -0.84 5.82
C LYS A 59 14.83 -1.66 5.56
N LYS A 60 14.67 -2.93 5.18
CA LYS A 60 15.79 -3.84 4.91
C LYS A 60 16.54 -3.47 3.62
N TYR A 61 15.81 -3.05 2.60
CA TYR A 61 16.34 -2.68 1.28
C TYR A 61 16.05 -1.21 1.02
N ALA A 62 16.68 -0.34 1.81
CA ALA A 62 16.51 1.10 1.68
C ALA A 62 16.95 1.57 0.29
N LEU A 63 16.11 2.37 -0.36
CA LEU A 63 16.41 2.95 -1.66
C LEU A 63 17.38 4.12 -1.52
N SER A 64 18.27 4.28 -2.49
CA SER A 64 19.21 5.41 -2.50
C SER A 64 18.47 6.73 -2.70
N THR A 65 19.05 7.82 -2.19
CA THR A 65 18.52 9.19 -2.38
C THR A 65 18.43 9.53 -3.87
N LYS A 66 19.41 9.15 -4.69
CA LYS A 66 19.38 9.35 -6.15
C LYS A 66 18.20 8.64 -6.83
N THR A 67 17.79 7.49 -6.31
CA THR A 67 16.61 6.76 -6.80
C THR A 67 15.31 7.47 -6.41
N LEU A 68 15.21 7.97 -5.18
CA LEU A 68 14.03 8.66 -4.66
C LEU A 68 13.93 10.13 -5.12
N GLN A 69 15.03 10.70 -5.60
CA GLN A 69 15.13 12.09 -6.03
C GLN A 69 15.93 12.14 -7.34
N PRO A 70 15.31 11.76 -8.48
CA PRO A 70 15.99 11.75 -9.76
C PRO A 70 16.39 13.17 -10.17
N GLU A 71 17.55 13.32 -10.81
CA GLU A 71 18.09 14.64 -11.18
C GLU A 71 17.16 15.43 -12.11
N SER A 72 16.45 14.75 -13.00
CA SER A 72 15.46 15.36 -13.89
C SER A 72 14.24 15.92 -13.17
N MET A 73 13.87 15.35 -12.01
CA MET A 73 12.75 15.81 -11.20
C MET A 73 12.90 15.40 -9.71
N PRO A 74 13.65 16.17 -8.90
CA PRO A 74 13.99 15.77 -7.53
C PRO A 74 12.79 15.54 -6.62
N LYS A 75 11.66 16.23 -6.88
CA LYS A 75 10.42 16.11 -6.09
C LYS A 75 9.42 15.11 -6.67
N HIS A 76 9.83 14.19 -7.55
CA HIS A 76 8.90 13.32 -8.28
C HIS A 76 7.97 12.53 -7.36
N TYR A 77 8.53 11.75 -6.43
CA TYR A 77 7.73 10.89 -5.57
C TYR A 77 6.97 11.66 -4.48
N GLU A 78 7.53 12.76 -3.96
CA GLU A 78 6.82 13.68 -3.05
C GLU A 78 5.53 14.20 -3.70
N ARG A 79 5.63 14.65 -4.95
CA ARG A 79 4.48 15.13 -5.74
C ARG A 79 3.47 14.03 -6.03
N LEU A 80 3.92 12.80 -6.28
CA LEU A 80 3.01 11.66 -6.46
C LEU A 80 2.19 11.38 -5.20
N VAL A 81 2.83 11.39 -4.03
CA VAL A 81 2.15 11.19 -2.74
C VAL A 81 1.18 12.34 -2.46
N GLU A 82 1.59 13.59 -2.64
CA GLU A 82 0.71 14.74 -2.47
C GLU A 82 -0.51 14.67 -3.40
N GLY A 83 -0.29 14.32 -4.67
CA GLY A 83 -1.36 14.14 -5.66
C GLY A 83 -2.34 13.04 -5.25
N TYR A 84 -1.83 11.91 -4.75
CA TYR A 84 -2.63 10.81 -4.22
C TYR A 84 -3.52 11.28 -3.05
N GLU A 85 -2.94 11.94 -2.03
CA GLU A 85 -3.66 12.40 -0.85
C GLU A 85 -4.71 13.47 -1.15
N ARG A 86 -4.41 14.38 -2.08
CA ARG A 86 -5.36 15.41 -2.53
C ARG A 86 -6.52 14.78 -3.29
N SER A 87 -6.22 13.87 -4.21
CA SER A 87 -7.22 13.14 -4.98
C SER A 87 -8.13 12.29 -4.08
N ALA A 88 -7.56 11.63 -3.06
CA ALA A 88 -8.32 10.86 -2.09
C ALA A 88 -9.30 11.72 -1.25
N ARG A 89 -8.98 13.01 -1.08
CA ARG A 89 -9.86 14.02 -0.45
C ARG A 89 -10.86 14.67 -1.42
N GLY A 90 -10.89 14.25 -2.69
CA GLY A 90 -11.72 14.86 -3.73
C GLY A 90 -11.18 16.22 -4.23
N ALA A 91 -9.97 16.62 -3.84
CA ALA A 91 -9.36 17.88 -4.23
C ALA A 91 -8.50 17.70 -5.50
N GLY A 92 -9.07 18.03 -6.66
CA GLY A 92 -8.34 18.07 -7.92
C GLY A 92 -7.33 19.22 -8.01
N ARG A 93 -6.37 19.12 -8.93
CA ARG A 93 -5.55 20.26 -9.34
C ARG A 93 -6.29 21.05 -10.43
N SER A 94 -6.25 22.37 -10.34
CA SER A 94 -6.78 23.23 -11.41
C SER A 94 -6.07 22.95 -12.73
N TRP A 95 -6.79 22.95 -13.84
CA TRP A 95 -6.25 22.63 -15.18
C TRP A 95 -4.98 23.43 -15.53
N TRP A 96 -4.95 24.74 -15.27
CA TRP A 96 -3.78 25.58 -15.53
C TRP A 96 -2.55 25.16 -14.71
N LYS A 97 -2.75 24.69 -13.47
CA LYS A 97 -1.64 24.18 -12.63
C LYS A 97 -1.07 22.88 -13.19
N ILE A 98 -1.90 22.05 -13.83
CA ILE A 98 -1.46 20.83 -14.51
C ILE A 98 -0.66 21.21 -15.75
N PHE A 99 -1.20 22.09 -16.60
CA PHE A 99 -0.57 22.56 -17.82
C PHE A 99 0.81 23.20 -17.58
N PHE A 100 0.93 24.08 -16.59
CA PHE A 100 2.20 24.74 -16.26
C PHE A 100 3.09 23.96 -15.27
N GLY A 101 2.71 22.74 -14.87
CA GLY A 101 3.50 21.94 -13.93
C GLY A 101 3.65 22.58 -12.53
N VAL A 102 2.69 23.42 -12.12
CA VAL A 102 2.73 24.14 -10.83
C VAL A 102 2.17 23.27 -9.70
N TRP A 103 2.98 23.01 -8.68
CA TRP A 103 2.62 22.20 -7.51
C TRP A 103 2.39 23.03 -6.23
N LYS A 104 2.24 24.36 -6.33
CA LYS A 104 1.81 25.24 -5.22
C LYS A 104 0.29 25.24 -5.03
#